data_AF-A0A3M1XCM4-F1
#
_entry.id   AF-A0A3M1XCM4-F1
#
_cell.length_a   1.000
_cell.length_b   1.000
_cell.length_c   1.000
_cell.angle_alpha   90.00
_cell.angle_beta   90.00
_cell.angle_gamma   90.00
#
_symmetry.space_group_name_H-M   'P 1'
#
loop_
_entity.id
_entity.type
_entity.pdbx_description
1 polymer ?
#
loop_
_entity_poly.entity_id
_entity_poly.type
_entity_poly.pdbx_seq_one_letter_code
_entity_poly.pdbx_strand_id
1 'polypeptide(L)'
;MIDLTVNEEIRQKSIELARRRGIIIPTFRQMADPEQIPQPIKQRLRQVGLWEVNPLNLFRITWKNEPVEQGGLFNGVNVWEIPPALTGVKARLFALIGKWFPTGAHKVGATFGCLVPRLVTGQFDPTSQKAVWPSTGNFCRGGAYNSALLGCDSIAILPEGMSRERFEWLKTLAGEVIATPGSESNVKEIYDKCWELRRTRNDVVIFNQFEEFGNYLWHY
;
A
#
# COMPACT_ATOMS: atom_id res chain seq x y z
N MET A 1 -8.48 -17.15 -8.78
CA MET A 1 -9.23 -16.04 -9.40
C MET A 1 -9.68 -15.12 -8.27
N ILE A 2 -9.60 -13.79 -8.43
CA ILE A 2 -10.03 -12.85 -7.37
C ILE A 2 -11.55 -12.96 -7.22
N ASP A 3 -12.03 -13.23 -6.02
CA ASP A 3 -13.45 -13.23 -5.72
C ASP A 3 -13.98 -11.79 -5.65
N LEU A 4 -14.96 -11.46 -6.48
CA LEU A 4 -15.59 -10.15 -6.57
C LEU A 4 -17.05 -10.18 -6.12
N THR A 5 -17.46 -11.23 -5.40
CA THR A 5 -18.80 -11.31 -4.80
C THR A 5 -19.02 -10.13 -3.87
N VAL A 6 -20.15 -9.44 -4.05
CA VAL A 6 -20.48 -8.23 -3.32
C VAL A 6 -21.33 -8.54 -2.09
N ASN A 7 -20.86 -8.09 -0.93
CA ASN A 7 -21.66 -7.95 0.28
C ASN A 7 -22.10 -6.48 0.42
N GLU A 8 -23.35 -6.20 0.05
CA GLU A 8 -23.85 -4.82 0.01
C GLU A 8 -23.90 -4.16 1.41
N GLU A 9 -24.20 -4.91 2.47
CA GLU A 9 -24.28 -4.36 3.83
C GLU A 9 -22.91 -3.82 4.29
N ILE A 10 -21.87 -4.64 4.18
CA ILE A 10 -20.50 -4.24 4.56
C ILE A 10 -19.96 -3.16 3.60
N ARG A 11 -20.30 -3.26 2.31
CA ARG A 11 -19.92 -2.24 1.32
C ARG A 11 -20.52 -0.88 1.67
N GLN A 12 -21.77 -0.80 2.15
CA GLN A 12 -22.34 0.47 2.60
C GLN A 12 -21.55 1.08 3.76
N LYS A 13 -21.11 0.29 4.74
CA LYS A 13 -20.23 0.78 5.83
C LYS A 13 -18.92 1.38 5.28
N SER A 14 -18.33 0.72 4.28
CA SER A 14 -17.13 1.23 3.60
C SER A 14 -17.39 2.56 2.87
N ILE A 15 -18.53 2.68 2.21
CA ILE A 15 -18.96 3.92 1.53
C ILE A 15 -19.18 5.06 2.55
N GLU A 16 -19.85 4.78 3.66
CA GLU A 16 -20.10 5.76 4.73
C GLU A 16 -18.79 6.25 5.36
N LEU A 17 -17.86 5.33 5.65
CA LEU A 17 -16.52 5.66 6.13
C LEU A 17 -15.78 6.56 5.13
N ALA A 18 -15.80 6.20 3.86
CA ALA A 18 -15.16 6.97 2.80
C ALA A 18 -15.74 8.39 2.68
N ARG A 19 -17.08 8.53 2.72
CA ARG A 19 -17.76 9.84 2.73
C ARG A 19 -17.36 10.67 3.95
N ARG A 20 -17.42 10.08 5.15
CA ARG A 20 -17.10 10.76 6.41
C ARG A 20 -15.65 11.28 6.44
N ARG A 21 -14.71 10.54 5.86
CA ARG A 21 -13.28 10.91 5.82
C ARG A 21 -12.86 11.64 4.53
N GLY A 22 -13.80 11.89 3.61
CA GLY A 22 -13.51 12.54 2.33
C GLY A 22 -12.56 11.74 1.43
N ILE A 23 -12.58 10.41 1.54
CA ILE A 23 -11.70 9.50 0.78
C ILE A 23 -12.28 9.30 -0.61
N ILE A 24 -11.44 9.47 -1.64
CA ILE A 24 -11.75 9.15 -3.03
C ILE A 24 -10.74 8.10 -3.48
N ILE A 25 -11.23 6.93 -3.85
CA ILE A 25 -10.39 5.80 -4.27
C ILE A 25 -10.15 5.90 -5.79
N PRO A 26 -8.90 5.93 -6.26
CA PRO A 26 -8.60 5.90 -7.68
C PRO A 26 -8.95 4.55 -8.29
N THR A 27 -9.33 4.56 -9.56
CA THR A 27 -9.38 3.33 -10.36
C THR A 27 -7.97 2.89 -10.77
N PHE A 28 -7.77 1.60 -11.06
CA PHE A 28 -6.49 1.14 -11.65
C PHE A 28 -6.17 1.87 -12.95
N ARG A 29 -7.19 2.21 -13.75
CA ARG A 29 -7.03 2.99 -14.98
C ARG A 29 -6.41 4.37 -14.70
N GLN A 30 -6.86 5.06 -13.67
CA GLN A 30 -6.28 6.35 -13.26
C GLN A 30 -4.87 6.22 -12.68
N MET A 31 -4.55 5.11 -12.01
CA MET A 31 -3.19 4.85 -11.52
C MET A 31 -2.21 4.56 -12.66
N ALA A 32 -2.65 3.75 -13.64
CA ALA A 32 -1.88 3.44 -14.84
C ALA A 32 -1.72 4.67 -15.74
N ASP A 33 -2.76 5.49 -15.83
CA ASP A 33 -2.80 6.72 -16.61
C ASP A 33 -3.29 7.93 -15.79
N PRO A 34 -2.36 8.65 -15.13
CA PRO A 34 -2.68 9.82 -14.33
C PRO A 34 -3.30 10.99 -15.08
N GLU A 35 -3.27 10.99 -16.42
CA GLU A 35 -3.96 12.01 -17.21
C GLU A 35 -5.48 11.98 -16.96
N GLN A 36 -6.04 10.80 -16.71
CA GLN A 36 -7.46 10.57 -16.42
C GLN A 36 -7.89 10.98 -15.00
N ILE A 37 -6.96 11.43 -14.15
CA ILE A 37 -7.30 11.95 -12.84
C ILE A 37 -7.99 13.32 -13.00
N PRO A 38 -9.17 13.54 -12.38
CA PRO A 38 -9.88 14.81 -12.46
C PRO A 38 -9.02 16.02 -12.03
N GLN A 39 -9.16 17.14 -12.74
CA GLN A 39 -8.41 18.37 -12.44
C GLN A 39 -8.55 18.87 -11.00
N PRO A 40 -9.74 18.83 -10.36
CA PRO A 40 -9.86 19.22 -8.96
C PRO A 40 -9.00 18.38 -8.00
N ILE A 41 -8.78 17.10 -8.32
CA ILE A 41 -7.91 16.22 -7.52
C ILE A 41 -6.44 16.59 -7.74
N LYS A 42 -6.03 16.83 -8.99
CA LYS A 42 -4.67 17.29 -9.31
C LYS A 42 -4.34 18.62 -8.63
N GLN A 43 -5.27 19.57 -8.62
CA GLN A 43 -5.08 20.85 -7.93
C GLN A 43 -4.85 20.68 -6.42
N ARG A 44 -5.64 19.81 -5.77
CA ARG A 44 -5.47 19.50 -4.34
C ARG A 44 -4.15 18.78 -4.05
N LEU A 45 -3.70 17.89 -4.94
CA LEU A 45 -2.41 17.18 -4.81
C LEU A 45 -1.21 18.14 -4.75
N ARG A 46 -1.29 19.32 -5.37
CA ARG A 46 -0.22 20.33 -5.32
C ARG A 46 0.09 20.84 -3.90
N GLN A 47 -0.83 20.64 -2.96
CA GLN A 47 -0.68 21.09 -1.58
C GLN A 47 -0.21 19.96 -0.64
N VAL A 48 -0.11 18.73 -1.13
CA VAL A 48 0.13 17.51 -0.33
C VAL A 48 1.54 17.00 -0.54
N GLY A 49 2.24 16.66 0.54
CA GLY A 49 3.55 16.01 0.49
C GLY A 49 3.45 14.56 -0.01
N LEU A 50 4.44 14.08 -0.77
CA LEU A 50 4.42 12.75 -1.39
C LEU A 50 4.24 11.60 -0.39
N TRP A 51 4.82 11.74 0.80
CA TRP A 51 4.79 10.72 1.86
C TRP A 51 3.83 11.05 3.01
N GLU A 52 3.06 12.14 2.89
CA GLU A 52 2.07 12.56 3.90
C GLU A 52 0.94 11.54 4.01
N VAL A 53 0.38 11.39 5.21
CA VAL A 53 -0.80 10.54 5.46
C VAL A 53 -2.06 11.31 5.06
N ASN A 54 -2.27 11.43 3.76
CA ASN A 54 -3.38 12.16 3.17
C ASN A 54 -4.07 11.27 2.12
N PRO A 55 -5.40 11.05 2.18
CA PRO A 55 -6.10 10.15 1.24
C PRO A 55 -5.87 10.49 -0.24
N LEU A 56 -5.53 11.74 -0.58
CA LEU A 56 -5.18 12.10 -1.95
C LEU A 56 -3.95 11.37 -2.48
N ASN A 57 -3.01 10.96 -1.62
CA ASN A 57 -1.83 10.19 -2.03
C ASN A 57 -2.17 8.79 -2.56
N LEU A 58 -3.42 8.31 -2.43
CA LEU A 58 -3.88 7.13 -3.18
C LEU A 58 -3.70 7.32 -4.70
N PHE A 59 -3.90 8.54 -5.22
CA PHE A 59 -3.70 8.87 -6.64
C PHE A 59 -2.22 8.90 -7.05
N ARG A 60 -1.29 8.95 -6.09
CA ARG A 60 0.15 8.90 -6.31
C ARG A 60 0.70 7.47 -6.23
N ILE A 61 -0.15 6.45 -6.16
CA ILE A 61 0.28 5.05 -6.25
C ILE A 61 0.50 4.71 -7.74
N THR A 62 1.60 5.22 -8.30
CA THR A 62 1.95 5.10 -9.73
C THR A 62 3.45 5.30 -9.95
N TRP A 63 4.00 4.72 -11.02
CA TRP A 63 5.40 4.92 -11.45
C TRP A 63 5.66 6.31 -12.05
N LYS A 64 4.59 7.07 -12.29
CA LYS A 64 4.57 8.32 -13.06
C LYS A 64 4.56 9.57 -12.18
N ASN A 65 4.89 9.49 -10.89
CA ASN A 65 4.96 10.69 -10.06
C ASN A 65 6.09 11.61 -10.53
N GLU A 66 5.87 12.92 -10.46
CA GLU A 66 6.97 13.88 -10.61
C GLU A 66 8.00 13.68 -9.47
N PRO A 67 9.31 13.67 -9.73
CA PRO A 67 10.34 13.34 -8.75
C PRO A 67 10.65 14.49 -7.78
N VAL A 68 9.61 14.99 -7.09
CA VAL A 68 9.69 16.06 -6.09
C VAL A 68 8.90 15.66 -4.85
N GLU A 69 9.36 16.11 -3.67
CA GLU A 69 8.80 15.67 -2.39
C GLU A 69 7.46 16.34 -2.06
N GLN A 70 7.20 17.53 -2.61
CA GLN A 70 5.96 18.27 -2.37
C GLN A 70 5.47 18.93 -3.64
N GLY A 71 4.15 18.94 -3.82
CA GLY A 71 3.47 19.67 -4.88
C GLY A 71 3.59 19.09 -6.29
N GLY A 72 4.41 18.04 -6.46
CA GLY A 72 4.55 17.32 -7.71
C GLY A 72 3.24 16.71 -8.20
N LEU A 73 3.05 16.71 -9.51
CA LEU A 73 1.95 15.99 -10.13
C LEU A 73 2.48 14.69 -10.72
N PHE A 74 2.44 14.58 -12.03
CA PHE A 74 2.80 13.37 -12.75
C PHE A 74 3.71 13.75 -13.92
N ASN A 75 4.69 12.89 -14.17
CA ASN A 75 5.58 12.93 -15.30
C ASN A 75 5.55 11.54 -16.00
N GLY A 76 6.39 11.32 -17.00
CA GLY A 76 6.64 9.98 -17.52
C GLY A 76 7.08 8.98 -16.44
N VAL A 77 7.23 7.72 -16.84
CA VAL A 77 7.73 6.66 -15.94
C VAL A 77 9.10 7.07 -15.40
N ASN A 78 9.27 7.04 -14.08
CA ASN A 78 10.57 7.33 -13.47
C ASN A 78 11.56 6.21 -13.81
N VAL A 79 12.50 6.49 -14.70
CA VAL A 79 13.53 5.56 -15.15
C VAL A 79 14.91 6.19 -15.10
N TRP A 80 15.91 5.38 -14.85
CA TRP A 80 17.31 5.73 -15.04
C TRP A 80 17.91 4.83 -16.12
N GLU A 81 18.39 5.44 -17.21
CA GLU A 81 19.20 4.73 -18.21
C GLU A 81 20.63 4.58 -17.68
N ILE A 82 21.06 3.33 -17.50
CA ILE A 82 22.40 3.03 -17.00
C ILE A 82 23.38 3.07 -18.17
N PRO A 83 24.38 3.96 -18.18
CA PRO A 83 25.25 4.15 -19.32
C PRO A 83 26.14 2.92 -19.58
N PRO A 84 26.49 2.63 -20.85
CA PRO A 84 27.44 1.57 -21.20
C PRO A 84 28.79 1.67 -20.48
N ALA A 85 29.23 2.89 -20.13
CA ALA A 85 30.46 3.11 -19.38
C ALA A 85 30.48 2.46 -17.98
N LEU A 86 29.32 2.19 -17.38
CA LEU A 86 29.20 1.50 -16.08
C LEU A 86 28.97 -0.01 -16.24
N THR A 87 28.45 -0.45 -17.38
CA THR A 87 27.91 -1.82 -17.54
C THR A 87 28.74 -2.66 -18.50
N GLY A 88 29.48 -2.04 -19.42
CA GLY A 88 30.27 -2.71 -20.45
C GLY A 88 29.44 -3.38 -21.56
N VAL A 89 28.10 -3.24 -21.55
CA VAL A 89 27.22 -3.89 -22.54
C VAL A 89 26.64 -2.89 -23.54
N LYS A 90 26.37 -3.37 -24.77
CA LYS A 90 25.71 -2.57 -25.82
C LYS A 90 24.20 -2.41 -25.60
N ALA A 91 23.60 -3.30 -24.83
CA ALA A 91 22.17 -3.25 -24.52
C ALA A 91 21.85 -2.03 -23.64
N ARG A 92 20.76 -1.32 -23.95
CA ARG A 92 20.26 -0.22 -23.11
C ARG A 92 19.61 -0.82 -21.87
N LEU A 93 20.10 -0.45 -20.69
CA LEU A 93 19.57 -0.93 -19.41
C LEU A 93 18.81 0.21 -18.75
N PHE A 94 17.55 -0.05 -18.37
CA PHE A 94 16.71 0.91 -17.66
C PHE A 94 16.36 0.37 -16.28
N ALA A 95 16.65 1.14 -15.25
CA ALA A 95 16.20 0.87 -13.88
C ALA A 95 14.95 1.70 -13.59
N LEU A 96 13.86 1.05 -13.19
CA LEU A 96 12.67 1.73 -12.69
C LEU A 96 12.94 2.30 -11.29
N ILE A 97 12.59 3.57 -11.06
CA ILE A 97 12.88 4.25 -9.78
C ILE A 97 11.62 4.22 -8.90
N GLY A 98 11.62 3.33 -7.90
CA GLY A 98 10.52 3.19 -6.93
C GLY A 98 10.51 4.21 -5.78
N LYS A 99 11.53 5.08 -5.69
CA LYS A 99 11.65 6.09 -4.61
C LYS A 99 10.49 7.08 -4.58
N TRP A 100 9.91 7.37 -5.75
CA TRP A 100 8.88 8.40 -5.89
C TRP A 100 7.47 7.89 -5.64
N PHE A 101 7.31 6.71 -5.04
CA PHE A 101 6.03 6.26 -4.50
C PHE A 101 5.79 6.86 -3.11
N PRO A 102 4.52 6.94 -2.66
CA PRO A 102 4.19 7.00 -1.24
C PRO A 102 4.97 5.92 -0.47
N THR A 103 5.47 6.24 0.73
CA THR A 103 6.43 5.43 1.52
C THR A 103 7.82 5.16 0.92
N GLY A 104 8.10 5.66 -0.29
CA GLY A 104 9.38 5.47 -0.98
C GLY A 104 9.55 4.11 -1.67
N ALA A 105 8.48 3.33 -1.80
CA ALA A 105 8.54 1.99 -2.39
C ALA A 105 7.24 1.61 -3.10
N HIS A 106 7.35 0.98 -4.27
CA HIS A 106 6.23 0.45 -5.06
C HIS A 106 5.31 -0.55 -4.33
N LYS A 107 5.69 -1.06 -3.15
CA LYS A 107 4.88 -1.99 -2.36
C LYS A 107 3.56 -1.39 -1.85
N VAL A 108 3.40 -0.06 -1.85
CA VAL A 108 2.08 0.59 -1.66
C VAL A 108 1.09 0.23 -2.78
N GLY A 109 1.58 -0.06 -4.00
CA GLY A 109 0.75 -0.55 -5.09
C GLY A 109 0.23 -1.95 -4.81
N ALA A 110 1.14 -2.86 -4.45
CA ALA A 110 0.79 -4.22 -4.07
C ALA A 110 -0.26 -4.26 -2.95
N THR A 111 -0.08 -3.51 -1.87
CA THR A 111 -1.02 -3.53 -0.74
C THR A 111 -2.35 -2.85 -1.08
N PHE A 112 -2.35 -1.82 -1.94
CA PHE A 112 -3.58 -1.23 -2.47
C PHE A 112 -4.38 -2.28 -3.25
N GLY A 113 -3.71 -3.01 -4.15
CA GLY A 113 -4.31 -4.08 -4.94
C GLY A 113 -4.90 -5.21 -4.10
N CYS A 114 -4.37 -5.44 -2.90
CA CYS A 114 -4.91 -6.42 -1.96
C CYS A 114 -6.14 -5.88 -1.18
N LEU A 115 -6.06 -4.67 -0.62
CA LEU A 115 -7.08 -4.14 0.30
C LEU A 115 -8.32 -3.60 -0.43
N VAL A 116 -8.10 -2.79 -1.48
CA VAL A 116 -9.19 -2.02 -2.09
C VAL A 116 -10.26 -2.89 -2.73
N PRO A 117 -9.95 -3.98 -3.45
CA PRO A 117 -10.98 -4.88 -3.95
C PRO A 117 -11.91 -5.38 -2.84
N ARG A 118 -11.38 -5.75 -1.68
CA ARG A 118 -12.19 -6.23 -0.54
C ARG A 118 -13.04 -5.13 0.09
N LEU A 119 -12.55 -3.89 0.12
CA LEU A 119 -13.34 -2.74 0.59
C LEU A 119 -14.52 -2.45 -0.35
N VAL A 120 -14.27 -2.41 -1.67
CA VAL A 120 -15.32 -2.03 -2.64
C VAL A 120 -16.34 -3.14 -2.87
N THR A 121 -16.00 -4.40 -2.57
CA THR A 121 -16.93 -5.54 -2.59
C THR A 121 -17.59 -5.81 -1.24
N GLY A 122 -17.10 -5.22 -0.14
CA GLY A 122 -17.60 -5.52 1.20
C GLY A 122 -17.11 -6.85 1.78
N GLN A 123 -16.03 -7.43 1.26
CA GLN A 123 -15.36 -8.61 1.83
C GLN A 123 -14.43 -8.27 3.00
N PHE A 124 -14.22 -6.99 3.27
CA PHE A 124 -13.54 -6.47 4.46
C PHE A 124 -14.42 -5.37 5.08
N ASP A 125 -14.75 -5.51 6.37
CA ASP A 125 -15.50 -4.51 7.13
C ASP A 125 -14.54 -3.56 7.87
N PRO A 126 -14.35 -2.32 7.38
CA PRO A 126 -13.40 -1.40 7.97
C PRO A 126 -13.83 -0.83 9.32
N THR A 127 -15.04 -1.16 9.81
CA THR A 127 -15.58 -0.71 11.09
C THR A 127 -15.38 -1.73 12.22
N SER A 128 -15.11 -3.00 11.88
CA SER A 128 -15.03 -4.09 12.85
C SER A 128 -13.80 -4.97 12.67
N GLN A 129 -13.13 -4.92 11.51
CA GLN A 129 -11.97 -5.74 11.19
C GLN A 129 -10.70 -4.91 11.07
N LYS A 130 -9.57 -5.58 11.34
CA LYS A 130 -8.21 -5.04 11.23
C LYS A 130 -7.46 -5.72 10.09
N ALA A 131 -6.85 -4.91 9.23
CA ALA A 131 -6.01 -5.39 8.13
C ALA A 131 -4.62 -5.77 8.68
N VAL A 132 -4.27 -7.06 8.62
CA VAL A 132 -2.99 -7.57 9.12
C VAL A 132 -1.99 -7.64 7.97
N TRP A 133 -0.83 -7.02 8.15
CA TRP A 133 0.22 -6.87 7.13
C TRP A 133 1.51 -7.59 7.54
N PRO A 134 1.60 -8.91 7.31
CA PRO A 134 2.81 -9.69 7.61
C PRO A 134 3.92 -9.45 6.60
N SER A 135 5.02 -8.80 7.02
CA SER A 135 6.21 -8.68 6.18
C SER A 135 7.42 -8.15 6.95
N THR A 136 8.61 -8.62 6.57
CA THR A 136 9.89 -8.11 7.06
C THR A 136 10.26 -6.73 6.50
N GLY A 137 9.48 -6.16 5.56
CA GLY A 137 9.91 -4.98 4.80
C GLY A 137 8.79 -4.08 4.30
N ASN A 138 8.94 -3.59 3.07
CA ASN A 138 8.09 -2.52 2.52
C ASN A 138 6.63 -2.91 2.29
N PHE A 139 6.28 -4.20 2.22
CA PHE A 139 4.88 -4.63 2.13
C PHE A 139 4.11 -4.31 3.42
N CYS A 140 4.71 -4.52 4.60
CA CYS A 140 4.12 -4.15 5.88
C CYS A 140 3.92 -2.62 5.98
N ARG A 141 4.95 -1.86 5.61
CA ARG A 141 4.89 -0.39 5.59
C ARG A 141 3.82 0.14 4.64
N GLY A 142 3.77 -0.39 3.41
CA GLY A 142 2.78 0.03 2.42
C GLY A 142 1.36 -0.37 2.82
N GLY A 143 1.18 -1.51 3.50
CA GLY A 143 -0.10 -1.96 4.04
C GLY A 143 -0.63 -1.06 5.15
N ALA A 144 0.21 -0.78 6.16
CA ALA A 144 -0.12 0.15 7.24
C ALA A 144 -0.45 1.55 6.70
N TYR A 145 0.35 2.05 5.75
CA TYR A 145 0.11 3.34 5.11
C TYR A 145 -1.23 3.40 4.36
N ASN A 146 -1.52 2.41 3.50
CA ASN A 146 -2.80 2.37 2.79
C ASN A 146 -3.99 2.20 3.73
N SER A 147 -3.83 1.42 4.81
CA SER A 147 -4.87 1.28 5.83
C SER A 147 -5.17 2.63 6.49
N ALA A 148 -4.14 3.39 6.85
CA ALA A 148 -4.31 4.74 7.39
C ALA A 148 -4.99 5.69 6.39
N LEU A 149 -4.61 5.66 5.10
CA LEU A 149 -5.24 6.47 4.05
C LEU A 149 -6.72 6.12 3.81
N LEU A 150 -7.05 4.83 3.88
CA LEU A 150 -8.38 4.29 3.67
C LEU A 150 -9.22 4.26 4.96
N GLY A 151 -8.62 4.68 6.07
CA GLY A 151 -9.25 4.76 7.38
C GLY A 151 -9.60 3.43 8.02
N CYS A 152 -8.86 2.38 7.69
CA CYS A 152 -8.97 1.04 8.25
C CYS A 152 -7.98 0.87 9.40
N ASP A 153 -8.39 0.15 10.45
CA ASP A 153 -7.45 -0.30 11.47
C ASP A 153 -6.51 -1.36 10.89
N SER A 154 -5.25 -1.37 11.34
CA SER A 154 -4.26 -2.32 10.85
C SER A 154 -3.31 -2.82 11.92
N ILE A 155 -2.84 -4.05 11.72
CA ILE A 155 -1.81 -4.70 12.52
C ILE A 155 -0.56 -4.90 11.66
N ALA A 156 0.56 -4.35 12.08
CA ALA A 156 1.86 -4.58 11.46
C ALA A 156 2.57 -5.76 12.14
N ILE A 157 2.96 -6.79 11.38
CA ILE A 157 3.73 -7.93 11.91
C ILE A 157 5.08 -7.98 11.20
N LEU A 158 6.15 -7.81 11.98
CA LEU A 158 7.53 -7.76 11.47
C LEU A 158 8.52 -8.24 12.54
N PRO A 159 9.74 -8.68 12.15
CA PRO A 159 10.73 -9.16 13.10
C PRO A 159 11.27 -8.03 13.99
N GLU A 160 11.59 -8.35 15.24
CA GLU A 160 12.13 -7.42 16.23
C GLU A 160 13.52 -6.88 15.86
N GLY A 161 14.29 -7.63 15.07
CA GLY A 161 15.59 -7.21 14.54
C GLY A 161 15.52 -6.13 13.46
N MET A 162 14.34 -5.60 13.14
CA MET A 162 14.18 -4.46 12.22
C MET A 162 14.57 -3.14 12.88
N SER A 163 14.89 -2.13 12.06
CA SER A 163 15.37 -0.85 12.57
C SER A 163 14.34 -0.17 13.48
N ARG A 164 14.83 0.56 14.49
CA ARG A 164 13.98 1.27 15.45
C ARG A 164 13.11 2.33 14.77
N GLU A 165 13.66 3.03 13.77
CA GLU A 165 12.95 4.03 12.98
C GLU A 165 11.72 3.43 12.29
N ARG A 166 11.82 2.17 11.84
CA ARG A 166 10.69 1.46 11.23
C ARG A 166 9.59 1.19 12.25
N PHE A 167 9.93 0.73 13.45
CA PHE A 167 8.96 0.51 14.51
C PHE A 167 8.28 1.81 14.94
N GLU A 168 9.05 2.87 15.15
CA GLU A 168 8.47 4.17 15.56
C GLU A 168 7.56 4.74 14.47
N TRP A 169 7.95 4.65 13.20
CA TRP A 169 7.08 5.06 12.08
C TRP A 169 5.82 4.19 11.97
N LEU A 170 5.90 2.88 12.21
CA LEU A 170 4.72 2.01 12.18
C LEU A 170 3.76 2.32 13.33
N LYS A 171 4.25 2.65 14.53
CA LYS A 171 3.40 3.02 15.68
C LYS A 171 2.58 4.29 15.46
N THR A 172 3.00 5.17 14.55
CA THR A 172 2.21 6.37 14.21
C THR A 172 1.09 6.09 13.19
N LEU A 173 1.11 4.93 12.53
CA LEU A 173 0.18 4.59 11.45
C LEU A 173 -0.71 3.38 11.76
N ALA A 174 -0.12 2.31 12.31
CA ALA A 174 -0.82 1.08 12.64
C ALA A 174 -1.40 1.16 14.05
N GLY A 175 -2.61 0.61 14.22
CA GLY A 175 -3.24 0.50 15.53
C GLY A 175 -2.55 -0.51 16.45
N GLU A 176 -1.82 -1.48 15.88
CA GLU A 176 -1.08 -2.50 16.61
C GLU A 176 0.20 -2.86 15.84
N VAL A 177 1.31 -3.06 16.57
CA VAL A 177 2.58 -3.54 16.01
C VAL A 177 3.03 -4.76 16.80
N ILE A 178 3.14 -5.91 16.13
CA ILE A 178 3.57 -7.17 16.71
C ILE A 178 4.99 -7.47 16.22
N ALA A 179 5.93 -7.50 17.16
CA ALA A 179 7.29 -7.93 16.90
C ALA A 179 7.40 -9.45 17.01
N THR A 180 7.95 -10.12 16.01
CA THR A 180 8.28 -11.55 16.06
C THR A 180 9.78 -11.76 16.23
N PRO A 181 10.24 -12.90 16.78
CA PRO A 181 11.68 -13.19 16.84
C PRO A 181 12.33 -13.17 15.44
N GLY A 182 13.60 -12.77 15.38
CA GLY A 182 14.42 -12.81 14.16
C GLY A 182 14.70 -11.44 13.53
N SER A 183 15.24 -11.47 12.31
CA SER A 183 15.67 -10.29 11.55
C SER A 183 15.20 -10.35 10.10
N GLU A 184 15.87 -9.66 9.18
CA GLU A 184 15.42 -9.57 7.79
C GLU A 184 15.35 -10.97 7.17
N SER A 185 14.26 -11.28 6.48
CA SER A 185 13.97 -12.58 5.87
C SER A 185 13.48 -13.70 6.81
N ASN A 186 13.36 -13.46 8.13
CA ASN A 186 12.64 -14.38 9.03
C ASN A 186 11.13 -14.30 8.78
N VAL A 187 10.63 -15.09 7.82
CA VAL A 187 9.21 -15.09 7.43
C VAL A 187 8.38 -16.13 8.19
N LYS A 188 9.01 -17.19 8.70
CA LYS A 188 8.29 -18.30 9.36
C LYS A 188 7.56 -17.80 10.61
N GLU A 189 8.26 -17.09 11.49
CA GLU A 189 7.74 -16.60 12.77
C GLU A 189 6.59 -15.60 12.57
N ILE A 190 6.67 -14.78 11.51
CA ILE A 190 5.59 -13.89 11.09
C ILE A 190 4.34 -14.69 10.73
N TYR A 191 4.50 -15.76 9.94
CA TYR A 191 3.36 -16.58 9.52
C TYR A 191 2.84 -17.50 10.63
N ASP A 192 3.69 -17.97 11.54
CA ASP A 192 3.25 -18.64 12.77
C ASP A 192 2.35 -17.73 13.60
N LYS A 193 2.74 -16.45 13.76
CA LYS A 193 1.89 -15.44 14.40
C LYS A 193 0.60 -15.20 13.63
N CYS A 194 0.63 -15.20 12.30
CA CYS A 194 -0.59 -15.12 11.49
C CYS A 194 -1.54 -16.30 11.76
N TRP A 195 -1.02 -17.52 11.86
CA TRP A 195 -1.82 -18.71 12.20
C TRP A 195 -2.41 -18.64 13.60
N GLU A 196 -1.64 -18.13 14.57
CA GLU A 196 -2.15 -17.86 15.91
C GLU A 196 -3.31 -16.88 15.88
N LEU A 197 -3.14 -15.71 15.23
CA LEU A 197 -4.19 -14.68 15.13
C LEU A 197 -5.46 -15.21 14.45
N ARG A 198 -5.34 -16.03 13.40
CA ARG A 198 -6.51 -16.67 12.75
C ARG A 198 -7.30 -17.58 13.70
N ARG A 199 -6.63 -18.19 14.69
CA ARG A 199 -7.27 -19.11 15.65
C ARG A 199 -7.84 -18.38 16.86
N THR A 200 -7.27 -17.25 17.23
CA THR A 200 -7.59 -16.54 18.48
C THR A 200 -8.42 -15.28 18.30
N ARG A 201 -8.52 -14.76 17.07
CA ARG A 201 -9.17 -13.49 16.78
C ARG A 201 -10.13 -13.59 15.61
N ASN A 202 -11.32 -13.03 15.79
CA ASN A 202 -12.36 -12.94 14.76
C ASN A 202 -12.40 -11.55 14.08
N ASP A 203 -11.61 -10.60 14.57
CA ASP A 203 -11.54 -9.21 14.09
C ASP A 203 -10.38 -8.98 13.11
N VAL A 204 -9.70 -10.02 12.62
CA VAL A 204 -8.48 -9.88 11.80
C VAL A 204 -8.65 -10.45 10.41
N VAL A 205 -8.16 -9.71 9.41
CA VAL A 205 -8.06 -10.18 8.03
C VAL A 205 -6.61 -10.11 7.59
N ILE A 206 -6.02 -11.26 7.29
CA ILE A 206 -4.59 -11.37 6.97
C ILE A 206 -4.38 -11.25 5.47
N PHE A 207 -3.62 -10.23 5.07
CA PHE A 207 -3.21 -10.00 3.69
C PHE A 207 -1.81 -10.58 3.46
N ASN A 208 -1.74 -11.88 3.15
CA ASN A 208 -0.49 -12.56 2.87
C ASN A 208 -0.01 -12.25 1.44
N GLN A 209 1.09 -11.50 1.30
CA GLN A 209 1.59 -11.05 -0.02
C GLN A 209 1.85 -12.19 -1.03
N PHE A 210 2.05 -13.43 -0.56
CA PHE A 210 2.29 -14.59 -1.41
C PHE A 210 1.00 -15.31 -1.85
N GLU A 211 -0.15 -14.98 -1.25
CA GLU A 211 -1.46 -15.56 -1.55
C GLU A 211 -2.42 -14.54 -2.20
N GLU A 212 -2.17 -13.24 -2.02
CA GLU A 212 -3.04 -12.20 -2.55
C GLU A 212 -2.81 -11.94 -4.05
N PHE A 213 -3.73 -12.39 -4.89
CA PHE A 213 -3.72 -12.07 -6.33
C PHE A 213 -3.74 -10.56 -6.63
N GLY A 214 -4.29 -9.75 -5.72
CA GLY A 214 -4.27 -8.29 -5.81
C GLY A 214 -2.86 -7.68 -5.88
N ASN A 215 -1.86 -8.34 -5.28
CA ASN A 215 -0.45 -7.96 -5.38
C ASN A 215 0.02 -8.00 -6.83
N TYR A 216 -0.20 -9.12 -7.51
CA TYR A 216 0.18 -9.31 -8.90
C TYR A 216 -0.64 -8.44 -9.86
N LEU A 217 -1.95 -8.32 -9.60
CA LEU A 217 -2.86 -7.54 -10.45
C LEU A 217 -2.43 -6.07 -10.55
N TRP A 218 -1.99 -5.45 -9.46
CA TRP A 218 -1.57 -4.04 -9.52
C TRP A 218 -0.31 -3.83 -10.39
N HIS A 219 0.55 -4.85 -10.51
CA HIS A 219 1.76 -4.79 -11.32
C HIS A 219 1.53 -5.08 -12.81
N TYR A 220 0.40 -5.69 -13.17
CA TYR A 220 0.01 -6.01 -14.54
C TYR A 220 -0.49 -4.78 -15.29
#